data_AF-A0A542S5L5-F1
#
_entry.id   AF-A0A542S5L5-F1
#
_cell.length_a   1.000
_cell.length_b   1.000
_cell.length_c   1.000
_cell.angle_alpha   90.00
_cell.angle_beta   90.00
_cell.angle_gamma   90.00
#
_symmetry.space_group_name_H-M   'P 1'
#
loop_
_entity.id
_entity.type
_entity.pdbx_description
1 polymer ?
#
loop_
_entity_poly.entity_id
_entity_poly.type
_entity_poly.pdbx_seq_one_letter_code
_entity_poly.pdbx_strand_id
1 'polypeptide(L)'
;MGGGKTPAEIGVMWIKWELMQRLLTDMDTVGGQIEDVATYATDEVFNSTAFEYEIPLTGVSVLKPISDALKECSGVIDDVKTGFQERWKSLTAAVALSAKDYETADGQQLHAFLQAYLDLVDSK
;
A
#
# COMPACT_ATOMS: atom_id res chain seq x y z
N MET A 1 -29.84 -21.78 25.05
CA MET A 1 -29.37 -22.54 23.87
C MET A 1 -29.74 -21.74 22.63
N GLY A 2 -28.74 -21.36 21.82
CA GLY A 2 -28.87 -21.07 20.40
C GLY A 2 -29.65 -19.82 19.97
N GLY A 3 -29.16 -18.63 20.33
CA GLY A 3 -29.52 -17.39 19.61
C GLY A 3 -28.86 -17.40 18.24
N GLY A 4 -29.48 -18.08 17.28
CA GLY A 4 -29.04 -18.13 15.89
C GLY A 4 -29.25 -16.78 15.24
N LYS A 5 -28.14 -16.09 14.93
CA LYS A 5 -28.17 -14.88 14.12
C LYS A 5 -28.72 -15.21 12.74
N THR A 6 -29.62 -14.36 12.24
CA THR A 6 -30.20 -14.52 10.90
C THR A 6 -29.12 -14.28 9.84
N PRO A 7 -29.22 -14.86 8.63
CA PRO A 7 -28.25 -14.59 7.54
C PRO A 7 -28.10 -13.09 7.21
N ALA A 8 -29.09 -12.26 7.56
CA ALA A 8 -29.03 -10.81 7.44
C ALA A 8 -27.99 -10.14 8.36
N GLU A 9 -27.53 -10.80 9.42
CA GLU A 9 -26.46 -10.32 10.31
C GLU A 9 -25.05 -10.71 9.82
N ILE A 10 -24.96 -11.57 8.80
CA ILE A 10 -23.76 -11.80 8.00
C ILE A 10 -23.85 -10.80 6.85
N GLY A 11 -23.42 -9.56 7.09
CA GLY A 11 -23.53 -8.49 6.10
C GLY A 11 -23.03 -8.93 4.74
N VAL A 12 -23.94 -9.04 3.76
CA VAL A 12 -23.61 -9.42 2.39
C VAL A 12 -22.72 -8.32 1.84
N MET A 13 -21.43 -8.62 1.65
CA MET A 13 -20.46 -7.69 1.09
C MET A 13 -20.53 -7.80 -0.45
N TRP A 14 -20.87 -6.70 -1.11
CA TRP A 14 -20.89 -6.64 -2.58
C TRP A 14 -19.73 -5.78 -3.06
N ILE A 15 -18.85 -6.34 -3.88
CA ILE A 15 -17.74 -5.59 -4.48
C ILE A 15 -18.25 -4.86 -5.72
N LYS A 16 -18.14 -3.53 -5.71
CA LYS A 16 -18.26 -2.71 -6.93
C LYS A 16 -16.91 -2.69 -7.62
N TRP A 17 -16.75 -3.49 -8.67
CA TRP A 17 -15.47 -3.66 -9.38
C TRP A 17 -14.86 -2.36 -9.91
N GLU A 18 -15.67 -1.42 -10.38
CA GLU A 18 -15.20 -0.09 -10.79
C GLU A 18 -14.54 0.67 -9.63
N LEU A 19 -15.10 0.59 -8.42
CA LEU A 19 -14.51 1.21 -7.24
C LEU A 19 -13.25 0.47 -6.78
N MET A 20 -13.19 -0.85 -6.96
CA MET A 20 -11.99 -1.64 -6.65
C MET A 20 -10.82 -1.29 -7.57
N GLN A 21 -11.06 -1.17 -8.87
CA GLN A 21 -10.04 -0.73 -9.83
C GLN A 21 -9.54 0.68 -9.52
N ARG A 22 -10.45 1.60 -9.18
CA ARG A 22 -10.08 2.95 -8.74
C ARG A 22 -9.25 2.93 -7.46
N LEU A 23 -9.66 2.15 -6.46
CA LEU A 23 -8.89 1.99 -5.23
C LEU A 23 -7.48 1.49 -5.50
N LEU A 24 -7.31 0.46 -6.32
CA LEU A 24 -5.97 -0.06 -6.67
C LEU A 24 -5.13 0.98 -7.42
N THR A 25 -5.75 1.80 -8.28
CA THR A 25 -5.09 2.91 -8.99
C THR A 25 -4.65 4.02 -8.03
N ASP A 26 -5.53 4.39 -7.09
CA ASP A 26 -5.23 5.37 -6.06
C ASP A 26 -4.12 4.85 -5.14
N MET A 27 -4.13 3.55 -4.81
CA MET A 27 -3.06 2.92 -4.04
C MET A 27 -1.72 2.93 -4.78
N ASP A 28 -1.69 2.63 -6.08
CA ASP A 28 -0.46 2.71 -6.88
C ASP A 28 0.09 4.15 -6.92
N THR A 29 -0.80 5.13 -7.07
CA THR A 29 -0.46 6.56 -7.04
C THR A 29 0.17 6.96 -5.70
N VAL A 30 -0.44 6.58 -4.58
CA VAL A 30 0.12 6.83 -3.23
C VAL A 30 1.45 6.11 -3.03
N GLY A 31 1.58 4.89 -3.58
CA GLY A 31 2.82 4.12 -3.57
C GLY A 31 3.95 4.85 -4.30
N GLY A 32 3.65 5.57 -5.40
CA GLY A 32 4.61 6.37 -6.14
C GLY A 32 5.02 7.67 -5.44
N GLN A 33 4.11 8.31 -4.70
CA GLN A 33 4.37 9.59 -4.03
C GLN A 33 5.48 9.52 -2.95
N ILE A 34 5.80 8.33 -2.45
CA ILE A 34 6.92 8.18 -1.49
C ILE A 34 8.27 8.54 -2.11
N GLU A 35 8.42 8.39 -3.43
CA GLU A 35 9.64 8.79 -4.14
C GLU A 35 9.83 10.30 -4.03
N ASP A 36 8.78 11.06 -4.34
CA ASP A 36 8.79 12.53 -4.29
C ASP A 36 9.10 13.05 -2.87
N VAL A 37 8.52 12.40 -1.85
CA VAL A 37 8.76 12.74 -0.44
C VAL A 37 10.21 12.46 -0.04
N ALA A 38 10.77 11.33 -0.44
CA ALA A 38 12.15 10.97 -0.13
C ALA A 38 13.13 11.91 -0.83
N THR A 39 12.91 12.22 -2.12
CA THR A 39 13.71 13.19 -2.86
C THR A 39 13.68 14.56 -2.20
N TYR A 40 12.50 15.08 -1.85
CA TYR A 40 12.40 16.37 -1.16
C TYR A 40 13.15 16.36 0.19
N ALA A 41 13.01 15.29 0.96
CA ALA A 41 13.71 15.17 2.24
C ALA A 41 15.23 15.19 2.05
N THR A 42 15.77 14.43 1.10
CA THR A 42 17.21 14.37 0.81
C THR A 42 17.75 15.69 0.26
N ASP A 43 17.07 16.26 -0.73
CA ASP A 43 17.60 17.38 -1.52
C ASP A 43 17.39 18.75 -0.84
N GLU A 44 16.34 18.91 -0.04
CA GLU A 44 15.98 20.20 0.57
C GLU A 44 16.18 20.19 2.09
N VAL A 45 15.74 19.14 2.79
CA VAL A 45 15.76 19.11 4.27
C VAL A 45 17.13 18.66 4.80
N PHE A 46 17.67 17.58 4.23
CA PHE A 46 18.93 16.98 4.66
C PHE A 46 20.12 17.38 3.78
N ASN A 47 19.96 18.48 3.02
CA ASN A 47 21.01 19.02 2.19
C ASN A 47 22.22 19.46 3.03
N SER A 48 23.32 18.73 2.91
CA SER A 48 24.53 19.00 3.67
C SER A 48 25.53 19.92 2.96
N THR A 49 25.26 20.35 1.72
CA THR A 49 26.25 21.04 0.87
C THR A 49 26.78 22.33 1.51
N ALA A 50 25.94 23.07 2.23
CA ALA A 50 26.33 24.29 2.93
C ALA A 50 27.28 24.06 4.13
N PHE A 51 27.36 22.83 4.64
CA PHE A 51 28.11 22.47 5.84
C PHE A 51 29.44 21.76 5.54
N GLU A 52 29.75 21.53 4.26
CA GLU A 52 30.93 20.77 3.80
C GLU A 52 32.17 21.65 3.56
N TYR A 53 32.10 22.95 3.88
CA TYR A 53 33.23 23.85 3.67
C TYR A 53 34.39 23.56 4.63
N GLU A 54 35.59 23.38 4.08
CA GLU A 54 36.85 23.34 4.83
C GLU A 54 37.47 24.73 4.94
N ILE A 55 37.98 25.08 6.12
CA ILE A 55 38.75 26.31 6.29
C ILE A 55 40.09 26.15 5.57
N PRO A 56 40.39 26.96 4.52
CA PRO A 56 41.54 26.72 3.62
C PRO A 56 42.92 26.78 4.30
N LEU A 57 43.01 27.47 5.44
CA LEU A 57 44.26 27.66 6.19
C LEU A 57 44.50 26.58 7.25
N THR A 58 43.48 25.84 7.67
CA THR A 58 43.60 24.84 8.74
C THR A 58 43.21 23.44 8.28
N GLY A 59 42.54 23.29 7.13
CA GLY A 59 41.98 22.01 6.66
C GLY A 59 40.90 21.46 7.60
N VAL A 60 40.41 22.28 8.54
CA VAL A 60 39.40 21.85 9.52
C VAL A 60 38.04 22.34 9.06
N SER A 61 37.10 21.41 8.91
CA SER A 61 35.69 21.74 8.69
C SER A 61 34.94 21.67 10.02
N VAL A 62 34.66 22.84 10.60
CA VAL A 62 33.99 22.97 11.91
C VAL A 62 32.53 22.49 11.85
N LEU A 63 31.92 22.56 10.66
CA LEU A 63 30.53 22.17 10.42
C LEU A 63 30.38 20.72 9.94
N LYS A 64 31.50 20.01 9.77
CA LYS A 64 31.50 18.60 9.33
C LYS A 64 30.62 17.67 10.19
N PRO A 65 30.60 17.78 11.54
CA PRO A 65 29.69 16.97 12.34
C PRO A 65 28.20 17.18 12.00
N ILE A 66 27.83 18.39 11.57
CA ILE A 66 26.44 18.70 11.14
C ILE A 66 26.19 18.07 9.77
N SER A 67 27.14 18.18 8.82
CA SER A 67 27.04 17.52 7.51
C SER A 67 26.90 16.00 7.66
N ASP A 68 27.70 15.39 8.52
CA ASP A 68 27.68 13.94 8.74
C ASP A 68 26.34 13.50 9.38
N ALA A 69 25.80 14.27 10.35
CA ALA A 69 24.49 14.00 10.92
C ALA A 69 23.33 14.14 9.91
N LEU A 70 23.38 15.14 9.03
CA LEU A 70 22.36 15.31 7.97
C LEU A 70 22.39 14.12 6.99
N LYS A 71 23.58 13.64 6.62
CA LYS A 71 23.73 12.44 5.78
C LYS A 71 23.19 11.19 6.46
N GLU A 72 23.42 11.03 7.75
CA GLU A 72 22.85 9.93 8.53
C GLU A 72 21.32 9.99 8.52
N CYS A 73 20.72 11.16 8.77
CA CYS A 73 19.27 11.36 8.68
C CYS A 73 18.71 11.07 7.28
N SER A 74 19.42 11.48 6.23
CA SER A 74 19.04 11.16 4.84
C SER A 74 18.99 9.64 4.61
N GLY A 75 19.97 8.89 5.11
CA GLY A 75 19.98 7.43 5.02
C GLY A 75 18.79 6.77 5.74
N VAL A 76 18.38 7.31 6.89
CA VAL A 76 17.18 6.83 7.60
C VAL A 76 15.90 7.03 6.76
N ILE A 77 15.81 8.11 5.98
CA ILE A 77 14.67 8.31 5.08
C ILE A 77 14.62 7.27 3.97
N ASP A 78 15.77 6.90 3.40
CA ASP A 78 15.84 5.84 2.38
C ASP A 78 15.39 4.48 2.94
N ASP A 79 15.75 4.18 4.18
CA ASP A 79 15.26 2.97 4.88
C ASP A 79 13.74 3.01 5.10
N VAL A 80 13.20 4.16 5.53
CA VAL A 80 11.76 4.35 5.73
C VAL A 80 11.01 4.22 4.40
N LYS A 81 11.53 4.80 3.32
CA LYS A 81 10.99 4.67 1.96
C LYS A 81 10.94 3.21 1.54
N THR A 82 12.04 2.48 1.69
CA THR A 82 12.13 1.06 1.33
C THR A 82 11.11 0.23 2.12
N GLY A 83 11.03 0.43 3.43
CA GLY A 83 10.08 -0.27 4.30
C GLY A 83 8.63 0.08 3.98
N PHE A 84 8.33 1.33 3.62
CA PHE A 84 7.02 1.74 3.15
C PHE A 84 6.65 1.04 1.84
N GLN A 85 7.52 1.08 0.83
CA GLN A 85 7.25 0.49 -0.49
C GLN A 85 6.98 -1.01 -0.39
N GLU A 86 7.77 -1.74 0.40
CA GLU A 86 7.57 -3.18 0.60
C GLU A 86 6.20 -3.48 1.24
N ARG A 87 5.88 -2.81 2.35
CA ARG A 87 4.62 -3.02 3.07
C ARG A 87 3.42 -2.56 2.25
N TRP A 88 3.55 -1.46 1.53
CA TRP A 88 2.49 -0.91 0.68
C TRP A 88 2.18 -1.82 -0.50
N LYS A 89 3.22 -2.36 -1.15
CA LYS A 89 3.05 -3.36 -2.21
C LYS A 89 2.39 -4.63 -1.68
N SER A 90 2.80 -5.10 -0.51
CA SER A 90 2.19 -6.26 0.16
C SER A 90 0.71 -6.03 0.48
N LEU A 91 0.38 -4.85 1.02
CA LEU A 91 -1.00 -4.46 1.31
C LEU A 91 -1.85 -4.41 0.03
N THR A 92 -1.34 -3.78 -1.03
CA THR A 92 -2.04 -3.67 -2.32
C THR A 92 -2.31 -5.07 -2.91
N ALA A 93 -1.33 -5.97 -2.83
CA ALA A 93 -1.50 -7.35 -3.27
C ALA A 93 -2.55 -8.11 -2.43
N ALA A 94 -2.56 -7.92 -1.10
CA ALA A 94 -3.54 -8.54 -0.21
C ALA A 94 -4.97 -8.05 -0.49
N VAL A 95 -5.15 -6.77 -0.79
CA VAL A 95 -6.45 -6.20 -1.20
C VAL A 95 -6.91 -6.81 -2.52
N ALA A 96 -6.03 -6.89 -3.52
CA ALA A 96 -6.35 -7.49 -4.82
C ALA A 96 -6.69 -8.98 -4.72
N LEU A 97 -5.95 -9.75 -3.91
CA LEU A 97 -6.24 -11.16 -3.65
C LEU A 97 -7.59 -11.34 -2.96
N SER A 98 -7.85 -10.56 -1.92
CA SER A 98 -9.13 -10.61 -1.20
C SER A 98 -10.29 -10.32 -2.15
N ALA A 99 -10.16 -9.32 -3.03
CA ALA A 99 -11.18 -9.02 -4.03
C ALA A 99 -11.44 -10.22 -4.96
N LYS A 100 -10.38 -10.87 -5.46
CA LYS A 100 -10.48 -12.05 -6.32
C LYS A 100 -11.13 -13.26 -5.62
N ASP A 101 -10.84 -13.45 -4.34
CA ASP A 101 -11.45 -14.52 -3.55
C ASP A 101 -12.97 -14.32 -3.43
N TYR A 102 -13.42 -13.08 -3.23
CA TYR A 102 -14.84 -12.73 -3.28
C TYR A 102 -15.46 -12.95 -4.66
N GLU A 103 -14.79 -12.56 -5.76
CA GLU A 103 -15.27 -12.83 -7.12
C GLU A 103 -15.52 -14.33 -7.36
N THR A 104 -14.57 -15.14 -6.90
CA THR A 104 -14.63 -16.60 -7.08
C THR A 104 -15.78 -17.19 -6.26
N ALA A 105 -15.97 -16.73 -5.03
CA ALA A 105 -17.08 -17.16 -4.18
C ALA A 105 -18.44 -16.78 -4.77
N ASP A 106 -18.60 -15.55 -5.27
CA ASP A 106 -19.83 -15.09 -5.91
C ASP A 106 -20.13 -15.89 -7.19
N GLY A 107 -19.11 -16.13 -8.02
CA GLY A 107 -19.23 -16.94 -9.23
C GLY A 107 -19.66 -18.38 -8.94
N GLN A 108 -19.09 -19.00 -7.90
CA GLN A 108 -19.47 -20.36 -7.48
C GLN A 108 -20.91 -20.41 -6.97
N GLN A 109 -21.35 -19.42 -6.20
CA GLN A 109 -22.74 -19.35 -5.72
C GLN A 109 -23.73 -19.19 -6.87
N LEU A 110 -23.42 -18.33 -7.86
CA LEU A 110 -24.25 -18.16 -9.04
C LEU A 110 -24.35 -19.46 -9.85
N HIS A 111 -23.24 -20.16 -10.07
CA HIS A 111 -23.23 -21.44 -10.75
C HIS A 111 -24.07 -22.50 -10.02
N ALA A 112 -23.94 -22.59 -8.70
CA ALA A 112 -24.74 -23.51 -7.88
C ALA A 112 -26.25 -23.20 -7.98
N PHE A 113 -26.62 -21.91 -7.98
CA PHE A 113 -28.00 -21.50 -8.16
C PHE A 113 -28.55 -21.84 -9.56
N LEU A 114 -27.77 -21.57 -10.60
CA LEU A 114 -28.15 -21.90 -11.98
C LEU A 114 -28.33 -23.41 -12.17
N GLN A 115 -27.44 -24.22 -11.60
CA GLN A 115 -27.57 -25.68 -11.66
C GLN A 115 -28.84 -26.15 -10.94
N ALA A 116 -29.10 -25.66 -9.72
CA ALA A 116 -30.32 -26.01 -8.98
C ALA A 116 -31.60 -25.58 -9.71
N TYR A 117 -31.58 -24.45 -10.42
CA TYR A 117 -32.70 -24.01 -11.25
C TYR A 117 -32.90 -24.93 -12.47
N LEU A 118 -31.82 -25.30 -13.17
CA LEU A 118 -31.89 -26.24 -14.30
C LEU A 118 -32.43 -27.60 -13.85
N ASP A 119 -31.91 -28.16 -12.75
CA ASP A 119 -32.37 -29.43 -12.20
C ASP A 119 -33.87 -29.40 -11.82
N LEU A 120 -34.35 -28.27 -11.29
CA LEU A 120 -35.77 -28.07 -10.97
C LEU A 120 -36.65 -28.01 -12.23
N VAL A 121 -36.17 -27.32 -13.28
CA VAL A 121 -36.89 -27.20 -14.56
C VAL A 121 -36.95 -28.54 -15.29
N ASP A 122 -35.85 -29.30 -15.31
CA ASP A 122 -35.79 -30.63 -15.94
C ASP A 122 -36.57 -31.71 -15.16
N SER A 123 -36.93 -31.44 -13.89
CA SER A 123 -37.75 -32.34 -13.06
C SER A 123 -39.27 -32.24 -13.31
N LYS A 124 -39.72 -31.34 -14.18
CA LYS A 124 -41.14 -31.15 -14.57
C LYS A 124 -41.43 -31.70 -15.95
#